data_AF-Q8NRP3-F1
#
_entry.id   AF-Q8NRP3-F1
#
_cell.length_a   1.000
_cell.length_b   1.000
_cell.length_c   1.000
_cell.angle_alpha   90.00
_cell.angle_beta   90.00
_cell.angle_gamma   90.00
#
_symmetry.space_group_name_H-M   'P 1'
#
loop_
_entity.id
_entity.type
_entity.pdbx_description
1 polymer ?
#
loop_
_entity_poly.entity_id
_entity_poly.type
_entity_poly.pdbx_seq_one_letter_code
_entity_poly.pdbx_strand_id
1 'polypeptide(L)'
;MLDSGRTGPNNVKAVSNSSITGILITGLMRVVLFLAVLGVVAGGVTLSTTGNPAAEAFQHAAGDIGLRIFGAVLWAASISSVIGASYTSATFLVENKPEKKRLQNWVTIIFILISCSVFIVLGTAPAILLVFAGAFNGLVLPVGFTLMIYVAIFRQKDLLKGYKYPVWLIVVGVIGLVIAWFLAYVSFGGVFDLLSS
;
A
#
# COMPACT_ATOMS: atom_id res chain seq x y z
N MET A 1 4.25 14.02 -4.39
CA MET A 1 5.30 14.00 -5.45
C MET A 1 4.79 14.56 -6.77
N LEU A 2 3.57 14.23 -7.21
CA LEU A 2 2.95 14.89 -8.37
C LEU A 2 2.57 16.35 -8.07
N ASP A 3 2.10 16.65 -6.86
CA ASP A 3 1.71 18.02 -6.45
C ASP A 3 2.87 18.98 -6.18
N SER A 4 4.10 18.47 -6.09
CA SER A 4 5.29 19.31 -5.87
C SER A 4 5.84 19.93 -7.16
N GLY A 5 5.13 19.79 -8.29
CA GLY A 5 5.53 20.35 -9.59
C GLY A 5 6.75 19.68 -10.26
N ARG A 6 7.29 18.61 -9.66
CA ARG A 6 8.43 17.84 -10.19
C ARG A 6 7.99 16.87 -11.28
N THR A 7 7.48 17.41 -12.37
CA THR A 7 7.02 16.66 -13.54
C THR A 7 8.04 16.70 -14.69
N GLY A 8 7.98 15.71 -15.58
CA GLY A 8 8.77 15.68 -16.81
C GLY A 8 10.10 14.92 -16.73
N PRO A 9 10.78 14.72 -17.89
CA PRO A 9 11.92 13.81 -18.02
C PRO A 9 13.13 14.18 -17.14
N ASN A 10 13.34 15.47 -16.89
CA ASN A 10 14.47 15.97 -16.09
C ASN A 10 14.38 15.56 -14.61
N ASN A 11 13.18 15.24 -14.12
CA ASN A 11 12.95 14.83 -12.74
C ASN A 11 13.03 13.30 -12.53
N VAL A 12 13.21 12.50 -13.60
CA VAL A 12 13.20 11.03 -13.52
C VAL A 12 14.22 10.53 -12.51
N LYS A 13 15.45 11.06 -12.51
CA LYS A 13 16.49 10.65 -11.56
C LYS A 13 16.11 10.96 -10.10
N ALA A 14 15.54 12.14 -9.85
CA ALA A 14 15.12 12.54 -8.50
C ALA A 14 13.94 11.68 -8.00
N VAL A 15 12.97 11.39 -8.88
CA VAL A 15 11.83 10.52 -8.58
C VAL A 15 12.30 9.09 -8.34
N SER A 16 13.14 8.53 -9.20
CA SER A 16 13.71 7.18 -9.05
C SER A 16 14.48 7.04 -7.74
N ASN A 17 15.35 7.99 -7.39
CA ASN A 17 16.07 7.95 -6.12
C ASN A 17 15.11 7.99 -4.92
N SER A 18 14.11 8.87 -4.96
CA SER A 18 13.10 8.96 -3.89
C SER A 18 12.34 7.65 -3.74
N SER A 19 11.95 7.02 -4.85
CA SER A 19 11.28 5.71 -4.86
C SER A 19 12.18 4.60 -4.31
N ILE A 20 13.45 4.54 -4.71
CA ILE A 20 14.41 3.53 -4.22
C ILE A 20 14.62 3.70 -2.72
N THR A 21 14.85 4.92 -2.24
CA THR A 21 14.99 5.20 -0.80
C THR A 21 13.73 4.80 -0.04
N GLY A 22 12.55 5.11 -0.58
CA GLY A 22 11.27 4.68 0.02
C GLY A 22 11.14 3.16 0.11
N ILE A 23 11.50 2.43 -0.95
CA ILE A 23 11.47 0.95 -0.97
C ILE A 23 12.46 0.38 0.05
N LEU A 24 13.69 0.91 0.09
CA LEU A 24 14.72 0.45 1.03
C LEU A 24 14.32 0.70 2.49
N ILE A 25 13.79 1.88 2.80
CA ILE A 25 13.29 2.19 4.15
C ILE A 25 12.14 1.25 4.51
N THR A 26 11.19 1.04 3.59
CA THR A 26 10.06 0.13 3.84
C THR A 26 10.53 -1.31 4.08
N GLY A 27 11.50 -1.79 3.29
CA GLY A 27 12.11 -3.10 3.46
C GLY A 27 12.86 -3.23 4.79
N LEU A 28 13.66 -2.22 5.14
CA LEU A 28 14.39 -2.17 6.41
C LEU A 28 13.43 -2.23 7.60
N MET A 29 12.36 -1.43 7.58
CA MET A 29 11.33 -1.45 8.64
C MET A 29 10.72 -2.85 8.80
N ARG A 30 10.46 -3.56 7.70
CA ARG A 30 9.95 -4.95 7.77
C ARG A 30 10.97 -5.90 8.40
N VAL A 31 12.25 -5.79 8.05
CA VAL A 31 13.32 -6.63 8.62
C VAL A 31 13.48 -6.34 10.11
N VAL A 32 13.53 -5.06 10.51
CA VAL A 32 13.65 -4.66 11.91
C VAL A 32 12.47 -5.16 12.74
N LEU A 33 11.24 -4.97 12.26
CA LEU A 33 10.05 -5.47 12.95
C LEU A 33 10.03 -7.00 13.04
N PHE A 34 10.42 -7.69 11.96
CA PHE A 34 10.54 -9.15 11.97
C PHE A 34 11.55 -9.63 13.00
N LEU A 35 12.75 -9.02 13.05
CA LEU A 35 13.78 -9.35 14.03
C LEU A 35 13.34 -9.03 15.46
N ALA A 36 12.59 -7.95 15.67
CA ALA A 36 12.04 -7.61 16.98
C ALA A 36 11.08 -8.70 17.49
N VAL A 37 10.14 -9.14 16.65
CA VAL A 37 9.21 -10.23 17.00
C VAL A 37 9.96 -11.55 17.16
N LEU A 38 10.91 -11.86 16.27
CA LEU A 38 11.74 -13.06 16.36
C LEU A 38 12.54 -13.09 17.67
N GLY A 39 13.09 -11.97 18.13
CA GLY A 39 13.81 -11.88 19.40
C GLY A 39 12.93 -12.23 20.61
N VAL A 40 11.67 -11.77 20.60
CA VAL A 40 10.70 -12.11 21.66
C VAL A 40 10.37 -13.60 21.65
N VAL A 41 10.10 -14.17 20.47
CA VAL A 41 9.77 -15.60 20.32
C VAL A 41 10.97 -16.49 20.67
N ALA A 42 12.17 -16.13 20.21
CA ALA A 42 13.41 -16.85 20.53
C ALA A 42 13.76 -16.79 22.02
N GLY A 43 13.28 -15.77 22.74
CA GLY A 43 13.35 -15.66 24.20
C GLY A 43 12.43 -16.63 24.95
N GLY A 44 11.70 -17.50 24.24
CA GLY A 44 10.82 -18.52 24.82
C GLY A 44 9.36 -18.07 25.00
N VAL A 45 8.99 -16.89 24.49
CA VAL A 45 7.62 -16.39 24.57
C VAL A 45 6.76 -17.01 23.47
N THR A 46 5.67 -17.66 23.88
CA THR A 46 4.63 -18.14 22.97
C THR A 46 3.60 -17.04 22.74
N LEU A 47 3.59 -16.46 21.54
CA LEU A 47 2.59 -15.48 21.13
C LEU A 47 1.24 -16.19 20.89
N SER A 48 0.15 -15.57 21.31
CA SER A 48 -1.19 -16.09 21.09
C SER A 48 -1.56 -16.06 19.60
N THR A 49 -2.19 -17.14 19.13
CA THR A 49 -2.71 -17.24 17.75
C THR A 49 -4.10 -16.65 17.59
N THR A 50 -4.79 -16.35 18.69
CA THR A 50 -6.15 -15.79 18.70
C THR A 50 -6.18 -14.28 18.93
N GLY A 51 -5.09 -13.71 19.46
CA GLY A 51 -4.94 -12.29 19.77
C GLY A 51 -4.26 -11.47 18.67
N ASN A 52 -3.65 -10.35 19.06
CA ASN A 52 -2.78 -9.57 18.19
C ASN A 52 -1.32 -9.88 18.54
N PRO A 53 -0.67 -10.83 17.81
CA PRO A 53 0.67 -11.31 18.16
C PRO A 53 1.72 -10.19 18.08
N ALA A 54 1.51 -9.16 17.25
CA ALA A 54 2.41 -8.02 17.19
C ALA A 54 2.30 -7.14 18.44
N ALA A 55 1.07 -6.91 18.94
CA ALA A 55 0.86 -6.16 20.18
C ALA A 55 1.46 -6.90 21.38
N GLU A 56 1.25 -8.21 21.45
CA GLU A 56 1.81 -9.08 22.50
C GLU A 56 3.33 -9.09 22.46
N ALA A 57 3.95 -9.14 21.28
CA ALA A 57 5.41 -9.08 21.18
C ALA A 57 5.97 -7.77 21.78
N PHE A 58 5.33 -6.63 21.49
CA PHE A 58 5.71 -5.35 22.08
C PHE A 58 5.44 -5.30 23.59
N GLN A 59 4.34 -5.89 24.05
CA GLN A 59 4.01 -5.96 25.47
C GLN A 59 5.02 -6.85 26.23
N HIS A 60 5.44 -7.97 25.66
CA HIS A 60 6.46 -8.82 26.27
C HIS A 60 7.84 -8.17 26.28
N ALA A 61 8.17 -7.37 25.26
CA ALA A 61 9.45 -6.68 25.19
C ALA A 61 9.58 -5.49 26.16
N ALA A 62 8.50 -4.74 26.41
CA ALA A 62 8.55 -3.48 27.16
C ALA A 62 7.38 -3.25 28.14
N GLY A 63 6.65 -4.31 28.51
CA GLY A 63 5.47 -4.23 29.37
C GLY A 63 4.33 -3.40 28.77
N ASP A 64 3.50 -2.83 29.63
CA ASP A 64 2.35 -2.00 29.23
C ASP A 64 2.75 -0.76 28.43
N ILE A 65 3.97 -0.26 28.61
CA ILE A 65 4.51 0.85 27.82
C ILE A 65 4.67 0.40 26.37
N GLY A 66 5.19 -0.80 26.13
CA GLY A 66 5.30 -1.38 24.80
C GLY A 66 3.95 -1.50 24.09
N LEU A 67 2.93 -1.95 24.83
CA LEU A 67 1.56 -2.04 24.31
C LEU A 67 1.00 -0.66 23.89
N ARG A 68 1.20 0.38 24.73
CA ARG A 68 0.75 1.75 24.43
C ARG A 68 1.49 2.36 23.24
N ILE A 69 2.80 2.13 23.13
CA ILE A 69 3.60 2.58 21.98
C ILE A 69 3.12 1.91 20.70
N PHE A 70 2.89 0.60 20.73
CA PHE A 70 2.35 -0.13 19.59
C PHE A 70 0.99 0.44 19.15
N GLY A 71 0.09 0.71 20.10
CA GLY A 71 -1.19 1.35 19.82
C GLY A 71 -1.05 2.73 19.17
N ALA A 72 -0.16 3.58 19.69
CA ALA A 72 0.10 4.90 19.13
C ALA A 72 0.68 4.83 17.70
N VAL A 73 1.59 3.89 17.45
CA VAL A 73 2.18 3.66 16.11
C VAL A 73 1.11 3.18 15.13
N LEU A 74 0.28 2.20 15.50
CA LEU A 74 -0.82 1.73 14.65
C LEU A 74 -1.83 2.85 14.36
N TRP A 75 -2.14 3.69 15.34
CA TRP A 75 -3.04 4.82 15.17
C TRP A 75 -2.48 5.88 14.21
N ALA A 76 -1.20 6.23 14.34
CA ALA A 76 -0.55 7.14 13.41
C ALA A 76 -0.47 6.55 11.99
N ALA A 77 -0.16 5.26 11.88
CA ALA A 77 -0.12 4.55 10.60
C ALA A 77 -1.49 4.49 9.92
N SER A 78 -2.57 4.26 10.67
CA SER A 78 -3.92 4.20 10.11
C SER A 78 -4.37 5.55 9.56
N ILE A 79 -4.12 6.66 10.27
CA ILE A 79 -4.47 8.01 9.81
C ILE A 79 -3.76 8.37 8.50
N SER A 80 -2.44 8.16 8.45
CA SER A 80 -1.66 8.46 7.24
C SER A 80 -2.12 7.65 6.03
N SER A 81 -2.50 6.39 6.24
CA SER A 81 -3.04 5.51 5.20
C SER A 81 -4.42 5.97 4.71
N VAL A 82 -5.34 6.28 5.64
CA VAL A 82 -6.70 6.75 5.31
C VAL A 82 -6.66 8.05 4.52
N ILE A 83 -5.82 9.00 4.93
CA ILE A 83 -5.65 10.27 4.21
C ILE A 83 -5.05 10.03 2.83
N GLY A 84 -4.00 9.20 2.73
CA GLY A 84 -3.33 8.90 1.46
C GLY A 84 -4.24 8.22 0.44
N ALA A 85 -5.01 7.22 0.86
CA ALA A 85 -5.96 6.52 -0.01
C ALA A 85 -7.07 7.46 -0.48
N SER A 86 -7.68 8.21 0.45
CA SER A 86 -8.77 9.14 0.14
C SER A 86 -8.32 10.28 -0.78
N TYR A 87 -7.09 10.78 -0.58
CA TYR A 87 -6.51 11.79 -1.44
C TYR A 87 -6.28 11.27 -2.86
N THR A 88 -5.77 10.03 -2.98
CA THR A 88 -5.59 9.38 -4.27
C THR A 88 -6.94 9.21 -4.98
N SER A 89 -7.98 8.76 -4.27
CA SER A 89 -9.35 8.69 -4.80
C SER A 89 -9.88 10.05 -5.25
N ALA A 90 -9.62 11.11 -4.49
CA ALA A 90 -10.02 12.47 -4.85
C ALA A 90 -9.35 12.95 -6.15
N THR A 91 -8.10 12.55 -6.43
CA THR A 91 -7.43 12.89 -7.71
C THR A 91 -8.07 12.25 -8.94
N PHE A 92 -8.80 11.14 -8.78
CA PHE A 92 -9.57 10.55 -9.87
C PHE A 92 -10.88 11.28 -10.15
N LEU A 93 -11.47 11.92 -9.13
CA LEU A 93 -12.74 12.65 -9.26
C LEU A 93 -12.54 14.12 -9.64
N VAL A 94 -11.44 14.72 -9.18
CA VAL A 94 -11.13 16.14 -9.38
C VAL A 94 -9.77 16.25 -10.04
N GLU A 95 -9.73 16.92 -11.19
CA GLU A 95 -8.48 17.24 -11.87
C GLU A 95 -7.49 17.92 -10.93
N ASN A 96 -6.25 17.44 -10.94
CA ASN A 96 -5.17 17.99 -10.13
C ASN A 96 -4.66 19.33 -10.70
N LYS A 97 -5.43 20.39 -10.47
CA LYS A 97 -5.11 21.78 -10.81
C LYS A 97 -5.02 22.61 -9.54
N PRO A 98 -4.10 23.60 -9.46
CA PRO A 98 -3.93 24.43 -8.26
C PRO A 98 -5.22 25.14 -7.82
N GLU A 99 -6.05 25.53 -8.79
CA GLU A 99 -7.36 26.17 -8.56
C GLU A 99 -8.39 25.24 -7.90
N LYS A 100 -8.29 23.92 -8.14
CA LYS A 100 -9.23 22.91 -7.64
C LYS A 100 -8.78 22.24 -6.34
N LYS A 101 -7.65 22.65 -5.76
CA LYS A 101 -7.08 22.05 -4.55
C LYS A 101 -8.04 22.10 -3.35
N ARG A 102 -8.81 23.18 -3.21
CA ARG A 102 -9.85 23.28 -2.17
C ARG A 102 -10.96 22.26 -2.38
N LEU A 103 -11.42 22.08 -3.61
CA LEU A 103 -12.44 21.10 -3.96
C LEU A 103 -11.93 19.67 -3.71
N GLN A 104 -10.68 19.39 -4.08
CA GLN A 104 -10.05 18.09 -3.85
C GLN A 104 -9.95 17.73 -2.35
N ASN A 105 -9.62 18.71 -1.50
CA ASN A 105 -9.65 18.51 -0.04
C ASN A 105 -11.06 18.20 0.48
N TRP A 106 -12.08 18.92 0.00
CA TRP A 106 -13.48 18.63 0.36
C TRP A 106 -13.92 17.25 -0.09
N VAL A 107 -13.59 16.85 -1.32
CA VAL A 107 -13.88 15.51 -1.83
C VAL A 107 -13.17 14.44 -0.99
N THR A 108 -11.92 14.69 -0.58
CA THR A 108 -11.18 13.79 0.32
C THR A 108 -11.91 13.61 1.66
N ILE A 109 -12.35 14.71 2.28
CA ILE A 109 -13.09 14.67 3.55
C ILE A 109 -14.42 13.92 3.39
N ILE A 110 -15.19 14.24 2.34
CA ILE A 110 -16.47 13.59 2.05
C ILE A 110 -16.26 12.09 1.82
N PHE A 111 -15.22 11.70 1.09
CA PHE A 111 -14.90 10.30 0.85
C PHE A 111 -14.59 9.53 2.14
N ILE A 112 -13.84 10.15 3.07
CA ILE A 112 -13.59 9.58 4.40
C ILE A 112 -14.90 9.42 5.17
N LEU A 113 -15.75 10.45 5.21
CA LEU A 113 -17.02 10.41 5.94
C LEU A 113 -17.97 9.34 5.39
N ILE A 114 -18.09 9.23 4.07
CA ILE A 114 -18.89 8.20 3.40
C ILE A 114 -18.33 6.81 3.74
N SER A 115 -17.03 6.60 3.59
CA SER A 115 -16.39 5.31 3.88
C SER A 115 -16.57 4.88 5.33
N CYS A 116 -16.42 5.82 6.27
CA CYS A 116 -16.66 5.59 7.69
C CYS A 116 -18.13 5.25 7.98
N SER A 117 -19.07 5.98 7.36
CA SER A 117 -20.50 5.74 7.52
C SER A 117 -20.91 4.36 7.01
N VAL A 118 -20.42 3.98 5.83
CA VAL A 118 -20.66 2.65 5.25
C VAL A 118 -20.09 1.54 6.14
N PHE A 119 -18.88 1.74 6.70
CA PHE A 119 -18.30 0.79 7.64
C PHE A 119 -19.17 0.59 8.89
N ILE A 120 -19.67 1.67 9.49
CA ILE A 120 -20.56 1.61 10.66
C ILE A 120 -21.87 0.89 10.32
N VAL A 121 -22.46 1.16 9.15
CA VAL A 121 -23.74 0.56 8.73
C VAL A 121 -23.60 -0.93 8.39
N LEU A 122 -22.49 -1.34 7.76
CA LEU A 122 -22.28 -2.73 7.36
C LEU A 122 -22.04 -3.66 8.56
N GLY A 123 -21.46 -3.16 9.66
CA GLY A 123 -21.26 -3.93 10.89
C GLY A 123 -20.45 -5.23 10.71
N THR A 124 -19.73 -5.39 9.59
CA THR A 124 -19.00 -6.63 9.27
C THR A 124 -17.75 -6.76 10.12
N ALA A 125 -17.35 -8.01 10.39
CA ALA A 125 -16.14 -8.28 11.15
C ALA A 125 -14.91 -7.64 10.46
N PRO A 126 -14.10 -6.84 11.17
CA PRO A 126 -12.94 -6.16 10.60
C PRO A 126 -11.97 -7.11 9.89
N ALA A 127 -11.83 -8.33 10.41
CA ALA A 127 -10.94 -9.35 9.83
C ALA A 127 -11.33 -9.74 8.40
N ILE A 128 -12.63 -9.92 8.11
CA ILE A 128 -13.11 -10.29 6.77
C ILE A 128 -12.86 -9.16 5.78
N LEU A 129 -13.15 -7.91 6.19
CA LEU A 129 -12.85 -6.74 5.38
C LEU A 129 -11.35 -6.58 5.11
N LEU A 130 -10.49 -6.90 6.09
CA LEU A 130 -9.04 -6.84 5.93
C LEU A 130 -8.53 -7.93 4.96
N VAL A 131 -9.05 -9.15 5.04
CA VAL A 131 -8.70 -10.24 4.09
C VAL A 131 -9.15 -9.87 2.68
N PHE A 132 -10.39 -9.39 2.53
CA PHE A 132 -10.93 -8.98 1.24
C PHE A 132 -10.15 -7.79 0.65
N ALA A 133 -9.85 -6.77 1.46
CA ALA A 133 -9.04 -5.63 1.03
C ALA A 133 -7.62 -6.05 0.64
N GLY A 134 -7.02 -7.00 1.37
CA GLY A 134 -5.73 -7.59 1.04
C GLY A 134 -5.75 -8.31 -0.31
N ALA A 135 -6.78 -9.11 -0.57
CA ALA A 135 -6.99 -9.78 -1.84
C ALA A 135 -7.08 -8.77 -2.99
N PHE A 136 -7.95 -7.77 -2.84
CA PHE A 136 -8.15 -6.73 -3.85
C PHE A 136 -6.87 -5.95 -4.12
N ASN A 137 -6.09 -5.60 -3.09
CA ASN A 137 -4.78 -4.97 -3.24
C ASN A 137 -3.80 -5.85 -4.03
N GLY A 138 -3.80 -7.16 -3.75
CA GLY A 138 -3.04 -8.16 -4.50
C GLY A 138 -3.37 -8.22 -6.00
N LEU A 139 -4.59 -7.87 -6.40
CA LEU A 139 -5.02 -7.80 -7.81
C LEU A 139 -4.84 -6.41 -8.43
N VAL A 140 -4.96 -5.34 -7.65
CA VAL A 140 -4.69 -3.97 -8.12
C VAL A 140 -3.24 -3.81 -8.60
N LEU A 141 -2.28 -4.44 -7.90
CA LEU A 141 -0.87 -4.38 -8.27
C LEU A 141 -0.58 -4.88 -9.69
N PRO A 142 -0.89 -6.14 -10.07
CA PRO A 142 -0.62 -6.65 -11.42
C PRO A 142 -1.40 -5.89 -12.49
N VAL A 143 -2.63 -5.46 -12.22
CA VAL A 143 -3.41 -4.64 -13.17
C VAL A 143 -2.72 -3.30 -13.43
N GLY A 144 -2.31 -2.60 -12.36
CA GLY A 144 -1.57 -1.34 -12.49
C GLY A 144 -0.23 -1.52 -13.20
N PHE A 145 0.49 -2.61 -12.90
CA PHE A 145 1.78 -2.90 -13.50
C PHE A 145 1.65 -3.29 -14.98
N THR A 146 0.60 -4.03 -15.38
CA THR A 146 0.26 -4.29 -16.79
C THR A 146 0.09 -2.98 -17.54
N LEU A 147 -0.68 -2.04 -16.99
CA LEU A 147 -0.92 -0.74 -17.62
C LEU A 147 0.39 0.05 -17.76
N MET A 148 1.25 0.05 -16.74
CA MET A 148 2.54 0.73 -16.80
C MET A 148 3.46 0.12 -17.88
N ILE A 149 3.58 -1.21 -17.95
CA ILE A 149 4.39 -1.89 -18.97
C ILE A 149 3.81 -1.66 -20.38
N TYR A 150 2.50 -1.71 -20.52
CA TYR A 150 1.82 -1.41 -21.78
C TYR A 150 2.15 0.01 -22.27
N VAL A 151 2.04 1.02 -21.38
CA VAL A 151 2.40 2.40 -21.70
C VAL A 151 3.89 2.51 -22.03
N ALA A 152 4.74 1.84 -21.26
CA ALA A 152 6.19 1.84 -21.44
C ALA A 152 6.65 1.19 -22.74
N ILE A 153 5.88 0.27 -23.35
CA ILE A 153 6.22 -0.40 -24.62
C ILE A 153 5.54 0.30 -25.80
N PHE A 154 4.23 0.55 -25.70
CA PHE A 154 3.39 0.92 -26.84
C PHE A 154 3.04 2.41 -26.92
N ARG A 155 3.15 3.16 -25.82
CA ARG A 155 2.80 4.60 -25.77
C ARG A 155 3.99 5.51 -25.48
N GLN A 156 5.20 5.06 -25.81
CA GLN A 156 6.44 5.83 -25.60
C GLN A 156 6.44 7.17 -26.37
N LYS A 157 5.90 7.19 -27.59
CA LYS A 157 5.89 8.39 -28.43
C LYS A 157 4.82 9.41 -27.99
N ASP A 158 3.63 8.92 -27.64
CA ASP A 158 2.49 9.77 -27.29
C ASP A 158 2.56 10.29 -25.85
N LEU A 159 2.73 9.38 -24.89
CA LEU A 159 2.58 9.69 -23.45
C LEU A 159 3.91 9.99 -22.76
N LEU A 160 5.01 9.37 -23.22
CA LEU A 160 6.34 9.55 -22.61
C LEU A 160 7.21 10.59 -23.34
N LYS A 161 6.64 11.35 -24.29
CA LYS A 161 7.36 12.38 -25.07
C LYS A 161 8.64 11.86 -25.73
N GLY A 162 8.63 10.61 -26.18
CA GLY A 162 9.78 9.97 -26.84
C GLY A 162 10.82 9.35 -25.90
N TYR A 163 10.59 9.35 -24.58
CA TYR A 163 11.47 8.67 -23.64
C TYR A 163 11.38 7.15 -23.84
N LYS A 164 12.52 6.53 -24.21
CA LYS A 164 12.63 5.09 -24.41
C LYS A 164 13.22 4.45 -23.16
N TYR A 165 12.46 3.55 -22.55
CA TYR A 165 12.97 2.72 -21.46
C TYR A 165 14.02 1.73 -22.00
N PRO A 166 15.10 1.45 -21.24
CA PRO A 166 16.07 0.44 -21.63
C PRO A 166 15.42 -0.95 -21.63
N VAL A 167 15.74 -1.76 -22.64
CA VAL A 167 15.08 -3.06 -22.88
C VAL A 167 15.22 -4.01 -21.68
N TRP A 168 16.35 -4.01 -20.99
CA TRP A 168 16.54 -4.86 -19.80
C TRP A 168 15.53 -4.56 -18.69
N LEU A 169 15.15 -3.28 -18.51
CA LEU A 169 14.22 -2.85 -17.47
C LEU A 169 12.79 -3.25 -17.83
N ILE A 170 12.47 -3.26 -19.13
CA ILE A 170 11.20 -3.80 -19.64
C ILE A 170 11.14 -5.32 -19.40
N VAL A 171 12.22 -6.05 -19.71
CA VAL A 171 12.28 -7.51 -19.49
C VAL A 171 12.10 -7.85 -18.02
N VAL A 172 12.83 -7.21 -17.12
CA VAL A 172 12.68 -7.40 -15.66
C VAL A 172 11.27 -7.03 -15.21
N GLY A 173 10.71 -5.94 -15.74
CA GLY A 173 9.34 -5.52 -15.46
C GLY A 173 8.28 -6.53 -15.89
N VAL A 174 8.45 -7.15 -17.07
CA VAL A 174 7.56 -8.21 -17.59
C VAL A 174 7.67 -9.48 -16.75
N ILE A 175 8.88 -9.88 -16.35
CA ILE A 175 9.08 -11.02 -15.45
C ILE A 175 8.36 -10.76 -14.12
N GLY A 176 8.55 -9.58 -13.53
CA GLY A 176 7.86 -9.18 -12.30
C GLY A 176 6.33 -9.17 -12.47
N LEU A 177 5.84 -8.74 -13.63
CA LEU A 177 4.42 -8.75 -13.95
C LEU A 177 3.84 -10.17 -14.01
N VAL A 178 4.54 -11.10 -14.66
CA VAL A 178 4.12 -12.51 -14.72
C VAL A 178 4.06 -13.12 -13.32
N ILE A 179 5.07 -12.86 -12.49
CA ILE A 179 5.09 -13.31 -11.10
C ILE A 179 3.91 -12.70 -10.33
N ALA A 180 3.64 -11.40 -10.49
CA ALA A 180 2.54 -10.73 -9.82
C ALA A 180 1.17 -11.33 -10.21
N TRP A 181 0.95 -11.63 -11.50
CA TRP A 181 -0.27 -12.31 -11.95
C TRP A 181 -0.40 -13.72 -11.41
N PHE A 182 0.69 -14.48 -11.37
CA PHE A 182 0.70 -15.82 -10.78
C PHE A 182 0.33 -15.78 -9.29
N LEU A 183 0.96 -14.89 -8.52
CA LEU A 183 0.66 -14.72 -7.09
C LEU A 183 -0.77 -14.23 -6.87
N ALA A 184 -1.27 -13.32 -7.71
CA ALA A 184 -2.64 -12.85 -7.64
C ALA A 184 -3.62 -14.00 -7.89
N TYR A 185 -3.39 -14.82 -8.92
CA TYR A 185 -4.24 -15.99 -9.21
C TYR A 185 -4.29 -16.98 -8.04
N VAL A 186 -3.13 -17.32 -7.47
CA VAL A 186 -3.04 -18.23 -6.31
C VAL A 186 -3.74 -17.64 -5.09
N SER A 187 -3.56 -16.35 -4.82
CA SER A 187 -4.11 -15.68 -3.63
C SER A 187 -5.63 -15.44 -3.75
N PHE A 188 -6.13 -15.14 -4.95
CA PHE A 188 -7.56 -14.89 -5.16
C PHE A 188 -8.40 -16.16 -5.04
N GLY A 189 -7.87 -17.33 -5.41
CA GLY A 189 -8.55 -18.61 -5.22
C GLY A 189 -8.86 -18.89 -3.75
N GLY A 190 -7.88 -18.74 -2.86
CA GLY A 190 -8.06 -19.02 -1.42
C GLY A 190 -8.97 -18.03 -0.68
N VAL A 191 -9.22 -16.84 -1.24
CA VAL A 191 -10.09 -15.82 -0.61
C VAL A 191 -11.57 -16.17 -0.79
N PHE A 192 -11.96 -16.77 -1.90
CA PHE A 192 -13.34 -17.23 -2.12
C PHE A 192 -13.69 -18.45 -1.27
N ASP A 193 -12.72 -19.33 -1.01
CA ASP A 193 -12.90 -20.46 -0.10
C ASP A 193 -13.11 -19.98 1.35
N LEU A 194 -12.40 -18.92 1.77
CA LEU A 194 -12.56 -18.29 3.09
C LEU A 194 -13.86 -17.48 3.26
N LEU A 195 -14.48 -17.04 2.16
CA LEU A 195 -15.76 -16.31 2.18
C LEU A 195 -16.97 -17.23 2.05
N SER A 196 -16.76 -18.48 1.63
CA SER A 196 -17.81 -19.50 1.49
C SER A 196 -17.87 -20.50 2.65
N SER A 197 -16.97 -20.38 3.62
CA SER A 197 -16.95 -21.11 4.90
C SER A 197 -17.42 -20.23 6.06
#